data_AF-A0A9Q6ZG41-F1
#
_entry.id   AF-A0A9Q6ZG41-F1
#
_cell.length_a   1.000
_cell.length_b   1.000
_cell.length_c   1.000
_cell.angle_alpha   90.00
_cell.angle_beta   90.00
_cell.angle_gamma   90.00
#
_symmetry.space_group_name_H-M   'P 1'
#
loop_
_entity.id
_entity.type
_entity.pdbx_description
1 polymer ?
#
loop_
_entity_poly.entity_id
_entity_poly.type
_entity_poly.pdbx_seq_one_letter_code
_entity_poly.pdbx_strand_id
1 'polypeptide(L)' 'MTASQLTQKLRELEEWLKYNGSHPNYTLILQDKQKLEKQLKTQQDESKSTARNGAL' A
#
# COMPACT_ATOMS: atom_id res chain seq x y z
N MET A 1 5.34 1.28 9.59
CA MET A 1 5.80 0.48 8.44
C MET A 1 6.63 1.36 7.52
N THR A 2 7.76 0.86 7.05
CA THR A 2 8.55 1.50 5.99
C THR A 2 7.89 1.31 4.63
N ALA A 3 8.26 2.12 3.63
CA ALA A 3 7.77 1.95 2.26
C ALA A 3 8.06 0.54 1.71
N SER A 4 9.23 -0.04 2.04
CA SER A 4 9.57 -1.41 1.66
C SER A 4 8.64 -2.45 2.30
N GLN A 5 8.28 -2.28 3.57
CA GLN A 5 7.32 -3.15 4.25
C GLN A 5 5.91 -3.04 3.65
N LEU A 6 5.48 -1.83 3.28
CA LEU A 6 4.20 -1.61 2.60
C LEU A 6 4.16 -2.30 1.24
N THR A 7 5.21 -2.14 0.42
CA THR A 7 5.30 -2.78 -0.90
C THR A 7 5.28 -4.31 -0.80
N GLN A 8 6.03 -4.88 0.15
CA GLN A 8 6.02 -6.33 0.38
C GLN A 8 4.63 -6.82 0.79
N LYS A 9 3.97 -6.13 1.72
CA LYS A 9 2.63 -6.48 2.16
C LYS A 9 1.61 -6.40 1.03
N LEU A 10 1.67 -5.36 0.20
CA LEU A 10 0.79 -5.22 -0.97
C LEU A 10 0.93 -6.39 -1.94
N ARG A 11 2.16 -6.86 -2.19
CA ARG A 11 2.42 -8.03 -3.04
C ARG A 11 1.78 -9.31 -2.48
N GLU A 12 1.89 -9.53 -1.17
CA GLU A 12 1.25 -10.68 -0.51
C GLU A 12 -0.28 -10.63 -0.62
N LEU A 13 -0.88 -9.45 -0.43
CA LEU A 13 -2.32 -9.27 -0.56
C LEU A 13 -2.78 -9.46 -2.01
N GLU A 14 -2.00 -9.00 -3.00
CA GLU A 14 -2.28 -9.22 -4.42
C GLU A 14 -2.27 -10.69 -4.79
N GLU A 15 -1.26 -11.42 -4.34
CA GLU A 15 -1.17 -12.86 -4.58
C GLU A 15 -2.33 -13.60 -3.90
N TRP A 16 -2.64 -13.25 -2.66
CA TRP A 16 -3.77 -13.84 -1.95
C TRP A 16 -5.09 -13.58 -2.68
N LEU A 17 -5.36 -12.34 -3.10
CA LEU A 17 -6.60 -11.99 -3.81
C LEU A 17 -6.74 -12.71 -5.16
N LYS A 18 -5.62 -12.99 -5.84
CA LYS A 18 -5.62 -13.73 -7.11
C LYS A 18 -6.17 -15.16 -6.97
N TYR A 19 -5.89 -15.83 -5.86
CA TYR A 19 -6.27 -17.23 -5.65
C TYR A 19 -7.52 -17.40 -4.77
N ASN A 20 -7.96 -16.36 -4.06
CA ASN A 20 -9.00 -16.45 -3.03
C ASN A 20 -10.29 -15.67 -3.37
N GLY A 21 -10.65 -15.59 -4.66
CA GLY A 21 -11.80 -14.81 -5.15
C GLY A 21 -13.16 -15.14 -4.49
N SER A 22 -13.35 -16.36 -4.01
CA SER A 22 -14.58 -16.81 -3.33
C SER A 22 -14.46 -16.88 -1.81
N HIS A 23 -13.34 -16.46 -1.23
CA HIS A 23 -13.11 -16.55 0.21
C HIS A 23 -14.00 -15.52 0.95
N PRO A 24 -14.64 -15.86 2.08
CA PRO A 24 -15.52 -14.93 2.82
C PRO A 24 -14.87 -13.59 3.18
N ASN A 25 -13.57 -13.62 3.46
CA ASN A 25 -12.79 -12.41 3.79
C ASN A 25 -12.27 -11.65 2.56
N TYR A 26 -12.63 -12.01 1.33
CA TYR A 26 -12.10 -11.37 0.12
C TYR A 26 -12.26 -9.83 0.16
N THR A 27 -13.46 -9.37 0.49
CA THR A 27 -13.75 -7.92 0.59
C THR A 27 -12.92 -7.24 1.67
N LEU A 28 -12.71 -7.89 2.81
CA LEU A 28 -11.90 -7.34 3.90
C LEU A 28 -10.43 -7.18 3.46
N ILE A 29 -9.89 -8.20 2.79
CA ILE A 29 -8.51 -8.17 2.28
C ILE A 29 -8.35 -7.14 1.16
N LEU A 30 -9.35 -6.99 0.29
CA LEU A 30 -9.36 -5.96 -0.75
C LEU A 30 -9.34 -4.55 -0.15
N GLN A 31 -10.13 -4.31 0.90
CA GLN A 31 -10.14 -3.04 1.61
C GLN A 31 -8.80 -2.77 2.32
N ASP A 32 -8.17 -3.78 2.89
CA ASP A 32 -6.84 -3.66 3.50
C ASP A 32 -5.79 -3.25 2.45
N LYS A 33 -5.80 -3.93 1.30
CA LYS A 33 -4.93 -3.57 0.16
C LYS A 33 -5.11 -2.10 -0.23
N GLN A 34 -6.33 -1.63 -0.41
CA GLN A 34 -6.62 -0.23 -0.79
C GLN A 34 -6.11 0.79 0.26
N LYS A 35 -6.22 0.46 1.55
CA LYS A 35 -5.69 1.32 2.64
C LYS A 35 -4.17 1.42 2.57
N LEU A 36 -3.48 0.30 2.35
CA LEU A 36 -2.03 0.27 2.24
C LEU A 36 -1.53 1.00 0.98
N GLU A 37 -2.23 0.89 -0.16
CA GLU A 37 -1.92 1.66 -1.38
C GLU A 37 -2.02 3.17 -1.12
N LYS A 38 -3.08 3.62 -0.42
CA LYS A 38 -3.24 5.02 -0.04
C LYS A 38 -2.11 5.48 0.88
N GLN A 39 -1.75 4.67 1.87
CA GLN A 39 -0.65 4.97 2.79
C GLN A 39 0.70 5.10 2.06
N LEU A 40 1.00 4.18 1.13
CA LEU A 40 2.22 4.23 0.33
C LEU A 40 2.27 5.50 -0.52
N LYS A 41 1.15 5.86 -1.16
CA LYS A 41 1.05 7.09 -1.94
C LYS A 41 1.29 8.33 -1.09
N THR A 42 0.67 8.42 0.09
CA THR A 42 0.90 9.52 1.03
C THR A 42 2.38 9.64 1.42
N GLN A 43 3.05 8.53 1.75
CA GLN A 43 4.49 8.56 2.08
C GLN A 43 5.35 9.05 0.90
N GLN A 44 5.01 8.68 -0.33
CA GLN A 44 5.72 9.13 -1.53
C GLN A 44 5.50 10.63 -1.80
N ASP A 45 4.28 11.11 -1.63
CA ASP A 45 3.92 12.51 -1.83
C ASP A 45 4.52 13.43 -0.75
N GLU A 46 4.57 12.96 0.50
CA GLU A 46 5.27 13.63 1.60
C GLU A 46 6.78 13.72 1.32
N SER A 47 7.41 12.62 0.92
CA SER A 47 8.84 12.57 0.59
C SER A 47 9.21 13.55 -0.54
N LYS A 48 8.34 13.69 -1.55
CA LYS A 48 8.51 14.68 -2.64
C LYS A 48 8.33 16.12 -2.16
N SER A 49 7.39 16.34 -1.24
CA SER A 49 7.09 17.65 -0.68
C SER A 49 8.22 18.15 0.23
N THR A 50 8.86 17.27 1.00
CA THR A 50 10.04 17.60 1.81
C THR A 50 11.26 17.89 0.93
N ALA A 51 11.49 17.09 -0.12
CA ALA A 51 12.61 17.31 -1.05
C ALA A 51 12.52 18.66 -1.80
N ARG A 52 11.32 19.16 -2.07
CA ARG A 52 11.10 20.44 -2.78
C ARG A 52 11.29 21.68 -1.88
N ASN A 53 11.12 21.54 -0.57
CA ASN A 53 11.25 22.66 0.39
C ASN A 53 12.66 22.81 1.00
N GLY A 54 13.56 21.85 0.79
CA GLY A 54 14.95 21.90 1.29
C GLY A 54 16.00 22.38 0.28
N ALA A 55 15.56 22.90 -0.88
CA ALA A 55 16.44 23.30 -1.99
C ALA A 55 16.56 24.83 -2.17
N LEU A 56 16.34 25.62 -1.10
CA LEU A 56 16.52 27.07 -1.08
C LEU A 56 17.64 27.48 -0.12
#